data_AF-A0A433BAU6-F1
#
_entry.id   AF-A0A433BAU6-F1
#
_cell.length_a   1.000
_cell.length_b   1.000
_cell.length_c   1.000
_cell.angle_alpha   90.00
_cell.angle_beta   90.00
_cell.angle_gamma   90.00
#
_symmetry.space_group_name_H-M   'P 1'
#
loop_
_entity.id
_entity.type
_entity.pdbx_description
1 polymer ?
#
loop_
_entity_poly.entity_id
_entity_poly.type
_entity_poly.pdbx_seq_one_letter_code
_entity_poly.pdbx_strand_id
1 'polypeptide(L)'
;MHSPASSSMSRRIHEYFNRRPAQWCILGFLNECDMEPFERKMDEYLKSLSNIIDCEQGIRHERAKCLLDRYRKVKKNGGVTGTSSVPVIQDSSSSHKTDVGAQVTSSVA
;
A
#
# COMPACT_ATOMS: atom_id res chain seq x y z
N MET A 1 15.23 -40.29 -8.74
CA MET A 1 15.71 -38.99 -8.24
C MET A 1 15.14 -37.93 -9.17
N HIS A 2 14.06 -37.25 -8.77
CA HIS A 2 13.51 -36.14 -9.56
C HIS A 2 14.16 -34.86 -9.06
N SER A 3 14.98 -34.24 -9.91
CA SER A 3 15.59 -32.94 -9.64
C SER A 3 14.52 -31.87 -9.40
N PRO A 4 14.66 -31.01 -8.38
CA PRO A 4 13.85 -29.81 -8.31
C PRO A 4 14.43 -28.84 -9.34
N ALA A 5 13.82 -28.76 -10.52
CA ALA A 5 13.87 -27.53 -11.29
C ALA A 5 13.03 -26.49 -10.52
N SER A 6 13.56 -26.03 -9.39
CA SER A 6 13.16 -24.76 -8.81
C SER A 6 13.64 -23.72 -9.80
N SER A 7 12.84 -23.49 -10.84
CA SER A 7 12.96 -22.33 -11.69
C SER A 7 12.90 -21.14 -10.74
N SER A 8 14.09 -20.68 -10.38
CA SER A 8 14.30 -19.30 -9.98
C SER A 8 13.96 -18.47 -11.22
N MET A 9 12.65 -18.39 -11.53
CA MET A 9 12.13 -17.29 -12.32
C MET A 9 12.48 -16.09 -11.49
N SER A 10 13.50 -15.37 -11.92
CA SER A 10 13.87 -14.08 -11.36
C SER A 10 12.57 -13.30 -11.28
N ARG A 11 12.10 -13.03 -10.05
CA ARG A 11 10.88 -12.26 -9.80
C ARG A 11 11.17 -10.82 -10.21
N ARG A 12 11.16 -10.59 -11.51
CA ARG A 12 11.51 -9.31 -12.12
C ARG A 12 10.40 -8.33 -11.77
N ILE A 13 10.81 -7.21 -11.19
CA ILE A 13 9.95 -6.07 -10.91
C ILE A 13 10.33 -5.01 -11.93
N HIS A 14 9.35 -4.46 -12.64
CA HIS A 14 9.59 -3.43 -13.63
C HIS A 14 10.23 -2.18 -12.99
N GLU A 15 11.13 -1.51 -13.70
CA GLU A 15 11.91 -0.36 -13.19
C GLU A 15 11.05 0.83 -12.74
N TYR A 16 9.84 0.96 -13.29
CA TYR A 16 8.82 1.92 -12.85
C TYR A 16 8.60 1.89 -11.33
N PHE A 17 8.69 0.70 -10.72
CA PHE A 17 8.51 0.52 -9.28
C PHE A 17 9.74 0.89 -8.46
N ASN A 18 10.84 1.37 -9.05
CA ASN A 18 11.94 1.99 -8.30
C ASN A 18 11.56 3.38 -7.76
N ARG A 19 10.45 3.96 -8.24
CA ARG A 19 9.88 5.21 -7.74
C ARG A 19 9.35 5.08 -6.31
N ARG A 20 9.05 6.22 -5.68
CA ARG A 20 8.42 6.24 -4.35
C ARG A 20 7.05 5.55 -4.42
N PRO A 21 6.67 4.69 -3.46
CA PRO A 21 5.39 3.96 -3.51
C PRO A 21 4.14 4.84 -3.65
N ALA A 22 4.19 6.06 -3.11
CA ALA A 22 3.13 7.05 -3.24
C ALA A 22 2.88 7.50 -4.69
N GLN A 23 3.87 7.39 -5.57
CA GLN A 23 3.79 7.78 -6.98
C GLN A 23 3.29 6.65 -7.88
N TRP A 24 3.14 5.43 -7.37
CA TRP A 24 2.69 4.30 -8.17
C TRP A 24 1.20 4.44 -8.52
N CYS A 25 0.93 4.53 -9.81
CA CYS A 25 -0.40 4.47 -10.41
C CYS A 25 -0.35 3.75 -11.77
N ILE A 26 -1.48 3.16 -12.20
CA ILE A 26 -1.56 2.44 -13.47
C ILE A 26 -1.39 3.37 -14.67
N LEU A 27 -1.98 4.57 -14.64
CA LEU A 27 -1.89 5.51 -15.75
C LEU A 27 -0.43 5.95 -15.98
N GLY A 28 0.31 6.21 -14.92
CA GLY A 28 1.73 6.53 -14.99
C GLY A 28 2.54 5.37 -15.57
N PHE A 29 2.22 4.13 -15.17
CA PHE A 29 2.87 2.96 -15.73
C PHE A 29 2.57 2.80 -17.23
N LEU A 30 1.30 2.88 -17.63
CA LEU A 30 0.87 2.68 -19.02
C LEU A 30 1.45 3.72 -19.97
N ASN A 31 1.66 4.95 -19.49
CA ASN A 31 2.24 6.04 -20.27
C ASN A 31 3.75 5.88 -20.50
N GLU A 32 4.45 5.24 -19.57
CA GLU A 32 5.91 5.05 -19.63
C GLU A 32 6.32 3.66 -20.12
N CYS A 33 5.39 2.71 -20.11
CA CYS A 33 5.64 1.35 -20.53
C CYS A 33 5.60 1.25 -22.05
N ASP A 34 6.75 0.96 -22.65
CA ASP A 34 6.93 0.83 -24.11
C ASP A 34 6.43 -0.52 -24.67
N MET A 35 5.98 -1.45 -23.81
CA MET A 35 5.55 -2.77 -24.26
C MET A 35 4.21 -2.74 -24.96
N GLU A 36 4.13 -3.17 -26.21
CA GLU A 36 2.84 -3.40 -26.88
C GLU A 36 2.51 -4.91 -26.94
N PRO A 37 1.22 -5.30 -26.95
CA PRO A 37 0.02 -4.45 -26.88
C PRO A 37 -0.38 -4.08 -25.43
N PHE A 38 -1.45 -3.29 -25.29
CA PHE A 38 -2.01 -2.86 -24.00
C PHE A 38 -2.18 -4.01 -22.98
N GLU A 39 -2.62 -5.19 -23.42
CA GLU A 39 -2.79 -6.35 -22.56
C GLU A 39 -1.47 -6.76 -21.88
N ARG A 40 -0.34 -6.70 -22.62
CA ARG A 40 0.97 -7.01 -22.05
C ARG A 40 1.42 -5.97 -21.03
N LYS A 41 1.09 -4.68 -21.23
CA LYS A 41 1.35 -3.65 -20.21
C LYS A 41 0.61 -3.97 -18.92
N MET A 42 -0.67 -4.33 -19.04
CA MET A 42 -1.50 -4.69 -17.89
C MET A 42 -0.95 -5.92 -17.16
N ASP A 43 -0.58 -6.97 -17.90
CA ASP A 43 -0.02 -8.18 -17.33
C ASP A 43 1.30 -7.92 -16.59
N GLU A 44 2.21 -7.14 -17.18
CA GLU A 44 3.48 -6.81 -16.53
C GLU A 44 3.28 -5.96 -15.28
N TYR A 45 2.34 -5.01 -15.31
CA TYR A 45 2.01 -4.20 -14.14
C TYR A 45 1.53 -5.07 -12.98
N LEU A 46 0.57 -5.96 -13.24
CA LEU A 46 0.00 -6.85 -12.22
C LEU A 46 1.04 -7.85 -11.71
N LYS A 47 1.86 -8.41 -12.60
CA LYS A 47 2.95 -9.34 -12.24
C LYS A 47 4.00 -8.66 -11.38
N SER A 48 4.41 -7.44 -11.71
CA SER A 48 5.34 -6.66 -10.90
C SER A 48 4.79 -6.38 -9.51
N LEU A 49 3.50 -6.01 -9.39
CA LEU A 49 2.85 -5.86 -8.09
C LEU A 49 2.84 -7.16 -7.28
N SER A 50 2.51 -8.30 -7.91
CA SER A 50 2.56 -9.61 -7.24
C SER A 50 3.97 -9.94 -6.77
N ASN A 51 4.97 -9.72 -7.62
CA ASN A 51 6.37 -9.97 -7.27
C ASN A 51 6.83 -9.10 -6.08
N ILE A 52 6.43 -7.83 -6.01
CA ILE A 52 6.70 -6.97 -4.85
C ILE A 52 6.05 -7.54 -3.58
N ILE A 53 4.81 -8.00 -3.66
CA ILE A 53 4.09 -8.60 -2.52
C ILE A 53 4.81 -9.86 -2.03
N ASP A 54 5.32 -10.68 -2.95
CA ASP A 54 5.96 -11.95 -2.59
C ASP A 54 7.41 -11.79 -2.12
N CYS A 55 8.09 -10.71 -2.52
CA CYS A 55 9.53 -10.49 -2.27
C CYS A 55 9.82 -9.50 -1.15
N GLU A 56 8.95 -8.51 -0.96
CA GLU A 56 9.26 -7.33 -0.15
C GLU A 56 8.35 -7.20 1.07
N GLN A 57 8.72 -6.31 1.99
CA GLN A 57 7.96 -5.99 3.21
C GLN A 57 7.80 -4.46 3.36
N GLY A 58 7.02 -4.05 4.37
CA GLY A 58 6.80 -2.63 4.69
C GLY A 58 5.96 -1.89 3.65
N ILE A 59 6.23 -0.58 3.50
CA ILE A 59 5.39 0.35 2.72
C ILE A 59 5.22 -0.09 1.26
N ARG A 60 6.27 -0.65 0.65
CA ARG A 60 6.23 -1.15 -0.74
C ARG A 60 5.24 -2.30 -0.89
N HIS A 61 5.34 -3.29 0.00
CA HIS A 61 4.43 -4.42 0.06
C HIS A 61 2.98 -4.00 0.33
N GLU A 62 2.75 -3.14 1.33
CA GLU A 62 1.40 -2.64 1.65
C GLU A 62 0.78 -1.89 0.47
N ARG A 63 1.55 -1.01 -0.17
CA ARG A 63 1.10 -0.27 -1.34
C ARG A 63 0.77 -1.19 -2.51
N ALA A 64 1.61 -2.20 -2.76
CA ALA A 64 1.38 -3.16 -3.82
C ALA A 64 0.10 -3.97 -3.59
N LYS A 65 -0.14 -4.44 -2.36
CA LYS A 65 -1.40 -5.09 -1.97
C LYS A 65 -2.61 -4.19 -2.23
N CYS A 66 -2.56 -2.94 -1.74
CA CYS A 66 -3.66 -1.99 -1.95
C CYS A 66 -3.96 -1.73 -3.44
N LEU A 67 -2.93 -1.65 -4.29
CA LEU A 67 -3.12 -1.48 -5.73
C LEU A 67 -3.75 -2.72 -6.36
N LEU A 68 -3.24 -3.92 -6.04
CA LEU A 68 -3.73 -5.18 -6.60
C LEU A 68 -5.19 -5.47 -6.19
N ASP A 69 -5.54 -5.21 -4.93
CA ASP A 69 -6.89 -5.41 -4.40
C ASP A 69 -7.93 -4.55 -5.11
N ARG A 70 -7.58 -3.31 -5.51
CA ARG A 70 -8.47 -2.44 -6.29
C ARG A 70 -8.86 -3.08 -7.62
N TYR A 71 -7.94 -3.74 -8.33
CA TYR A 71 -8.24 -4.41 -9.60
C TYR A 71 -8.99 -5.73 -9.40
N ARG A 72 -8.68 -6.48 -8.34
CA ARG A 72 -9.40 -7.71 -8.01
C ARG A 72 -10.85 -7.43 -7.61
N LYS A 73 -11.12 -6.32 -6.92
CA LYS A 73 -12.47 -5.96 -6.45
C LYS A 73 -13.43 -5.68 -7.60
N VAL A 74 -12.95 -5.12 -8.71
CA VAL A 74 -13.76 -4.91 -9.93
C VAL A 74 -14.28 -6.23 -10.53
N LYS A 75 -13.59 -7.35 -10.29
CA LYS A 75 -14.01 -8.68 -10.76
C LYS A 75 -15.06 -9.37 -9.87
N LYS A 76 -15.31 -8.85 -8.66
CA LYS A 76 -16.18 -9.47 -7.63
C LYS A 76 -17.46 -8.68 -7.34
N ASN A 77 -17.97 -7.88 -8.29
CA ASN A 77 -19.26 -7.21 -8.13
C ASN A 77 -20.46 -8.14 -8.37
N GLY A 78 -20.41 -9.36 -7.81
CA GLY A 78 -21.53 -10.28 -7.68
C GLY A 78 -21.70 -10.85 -6.26
N GLY A 79 -21.02 -10.29 -5.26
CA GLY A 79 -21.10 -10.77 -3.87
C GLY A 79 -21.30 -9.63 -2.88
N VAL A 80 -22.56 -9.42 -2.49
CA VAL A 80 -22.94 -8.66 -1.29
C VAL A 80 -22.39 -9.38 -0.05
N THR A 81 -21.61 -8.67 0.77
CA THR A 81 -21.54 -8.82 2.24
C THR A 81 -21.16 -7.41 2.75
N GLY A 82 -21.97 -6.67 3.53
CA GLY A 82 -22.51 -7.04 4.85
C GLY A 82 -21.33 -7.39 5.77
N THR A 83 -20.84 -6.60 6.71
CA THR A 83 -21.45 -5.60 7.59
C THR A 83 -20.36 -4.59 8.00
N SER A 84 -20.69 -3.30 8.04
CA SER A 84 -19.86 -2.32 8.74
C SER A 84 -20.22 -2.42 10.22
N SER A 85 -19.52 -3.26 10.98
CA SER A 85 -19.54 -3.18 12.44
C SER A 85 -18.88 -1.87 12.83
N VAL A 86 -19.71 -0.89 13.21
CA VAL A 86 -19.25 0.36 13.82
C VAL A 86 -18.66 0.00 15.19
N PRO A 87 -17.36 0.24 15.46
CA PRO A 87 -16.86 0.06 16.81
C PRO A 87 -17.44 1.16 17.71
N VAL A 88 -18.12 0.71 18.77
CA VAL A 88 -18.60 1.50 19.89
C VAL A 88 -17.44 2.32 20.47
N ILE A 89 -17.61 3.64 20.54
CA ILE A 89 -16.72 4.55 21.26
C ILE A 89 -16.93 4.27 22.75
N GLN A 90 -15.97 3.59 23.39
CA GLN A 90 -15.83 3.62 24.84
C GLN A 90 -14.87 4.75 25.20
N ASP A 91 -15.43 5.76 25.86
CA ASP A 91 -14.70 6.81 26.55
C ASP A 91 -13.70 6.16 27.52
N SER A 92 -12.41 6.39 27.27
CA SER A 92 -11.37 6.16 28.27
C SER A 92 -10.64 7.47 28.43
N SER A 93 -11.22 8.32 29.28
CA SER A 93 -10.57 9.47 29.88
C SER A 93 -9.17 9.10 30.38
N SER A 94 -8.13 9.58 29.70
CA SER A 94 -6.74 9.52 30.15
C SER A 94 -6.26 10.94 30.45
N SER A 95 -6.53 11.37 31.68
CA SER A 95 -5.98 12.60 32.27
C SER A 95 -4.47 12.46 32.41
N HIS A 96 -3.72 13.11 31.53
CA HIS A 96 -2.33 13.44 31.80
C HIS A 96 -2.22 14.95 32.05
N LYS A 97 -1.78 15.24 33.28
CA LYS A 97 -1.51 16.56 33.82
C LYS A 97 -0.24 17.09 33.13
N THR A 98 -0.31 18.25 32.50
CA THR A 98 0.89 19.04 32.16
C THR A 98 0.73 20.45 32.69
N ASP A 99 1.62 20.73 33.63
CA ASP A 99 2.01 22.03 34.15
C ASP A 99 2.67 22.84 33.03
N VAL A 100 2.25 24.08 32.83
CA VAL A 100 3.08 25.19 32.31
C VAL A 100 2.37 26.53 32.55
N GLY A 101 2.92 27.30 33.50
CA GLY A 101 3.29 28.71 33.38
C GLY A 101 2.23 29.79 33.20
N ALA A 102 2.10 30.67 34.21
CA ALA A 102 1.85 32.09 33.99
C ALA A 102 2.47 32.96 35.09
N GLN A 103 3.40 33.81 34.67
CA GLN A 103 4.03 34.91 35.38
C GLN A 103 3.03 36.01 35.77
N VAL A 104 3.21 36.62 36.95
CA VAL A 104 2.98 38.07 37.10
C VAL A 104 4.00 38.68 38.05
N THR A 105 4.67 39.69 37.53
CA THR A 105 5.55 40.64 38.21
C THR A 105 4.69 41.64 38.98
N SER A 106 5.11 42.07 40.17
CA SER A 106 5.00 43.49 40.51
C SER A 106 6.01 43.92 41.56
N SER A 107 6.54 45.11 41.31
CA SER A 107 7.69 45.76 41.94
C SER A 107 7.47 46.23 43.38
N VAL A 108 8.59 46.32 44.08
CA VAL A 108 8.84 47.11 45.29
C VAL A 108 8.65 48.61 45.03
N ALA A 109 8.01 49.29 45.99
CA ALA A 109 8.38 50.62 46.48
C ALA A 109 7.76 50.81 47.87
#